data_AF-A0A7V4Y2S6-F1
#
_entry.id   AF-A0A7V4Y2S6-F1
#
_cell.length_a   1.000
_cell.length_b   1.000
_cell.length_c   1.000
_cell.angle_alpha   90.00
_cell.angle_beta   90.00
_cell.angle_gamma   90.00
#
_symmetry.space_group_name_H-M   'P 1'
#
loop_
_entity.id
_entity.type
_entity.pdbx_description
1 polymer ?
#
loop_
_entity_poly.entity_id
_entity_poly.type
_entity_poly.pdbx_seq_one_letter_code
_entity_poly.pdbx_strand_id
1 'polypeptide(L)'
;MVLAKNQPKCEWILASASPRREEILKRIGLTFQIIPSNIEEPRPEAQENPARFALRAARMKAMQVARVHGSGLIVGADTVVVLQGRILGKPSSPNEA
;
A
#
# COMPACT_ATOMS: atom_id res chain seq x y z
N MET A 1 14.18 -13.94 -36.71
CA MET A 1 12.80 -14.22 -36.27
C MET A 1 12.85 -14.54 -34.78
N VAL A 2 12.72 -13.53 -33.91
CA VAL A 2 12.75 -13.72 -32.46
C VAL A 2 11.32 -13.99 -32.01
N LEU A 3 11.10 -15.19 -31.48
CA LEU A 3 9.83 -15.61 -30.90
C LEU A 3 9.46 -14.66 -29.76
N ALA A 4 8.40 -13.89 -29.95
CA ALA A 4 7.78 -13.13 -28.88
C ALA A 4 7.31 -14.13 -27.81
N LYS A 5 8.00 -14.13 -26.67
CA LYS A 5 7.59 -14.92 -25.50
C LYS A 5 6.28 -14.34 -25.00
N ASN A 6 5.17 -14.95 -25.39
CA ASN A 6 3.84 -14.64 -24.90
C ASN A 6 3.71 -15.22 -23.48
N GLN A 7 4.41 -14.61 -22.53
CA GLN A 7 4.18 -14.89 -21.11
C GLN A 7 2.88 -14.20 -20.71
N PRO A 8 2.01 -14.86 -19.90
CA PRO A 8 0.87 -14.17 -19.33
C PRO A 8 1.39 -12.95 -18.58
N LYS A 9 1.00 -11.77 -19.05
CA LYS A 9 1.46 -10.50 -18.49
C LYS A 9 0.81 -10.39 -17.11
N CYS A 10 1.53 -10.82 -16.07
CA CYS A 10 1.07 -10.66 -14.71
C CYS A 10 1.09 -9.16 -14.40
N GLU A 11 -0.10 -8.59 -14.29
CA GLU A 11 -0.26 -7.15 -14.12
C GLU A 11 0.09 -6.75 -12.69
N TRP A 12 1.08 -5.89 -12.52
CA TRP A 12 1.39 -5.31 -11.22
C TRP A 12 0.47 -4.13 -10.95
N ILE A 13 -0.10 -4.09 -9.74
CA ILE A 13 -1.04 -3.06 -9.31
C ILE A 13 -0.55 -2.47 -7.99
N LEU A 14 -0.34 -1.16 -7.95
CA LEU A 14 -0.07 -0.42 -6.72
C LEU A 14 -1.38 0.03 -6.08
N ALA A 15 -1.70 -0.53 -4.91
CA ALA A 15 -2.90 -0.22 -4.13
C ALA A 15 -2.76 1.09 -3.31
N SER A 16 -2.22 2.15 -3.91
CA SER A 16 -1.90 3.39 -3.19
C SER A 16 -1.93 4.63 -4.08
N ALA A 17 -2.52 5.72 -3.59
CA ALA A 17 -2.44 7.05 -4.21
C ALA A 17 -1.18 7.85 -3.83
N SER A 18 -0.22 7.26 -3.12
CA SER A 18 0.96 7.99 -2.62
C SER A 18 2.00 8.20 -3.72
N PRO A 19 2.34 9.46 -4.09
CA PRO A 19 3.36 9.74 -5.10
C PRO A 19 4.73 9.18 -4.72
N ARG A 20 5.04 9.14 -3.42
CA ARG A 20 6.30 8.58 -2.90
C ARG A 20 6.41 7.07 -3.15
N ARG A 21 5.32 6.31 -3.00
CA ARG A 21 5.32 4.86 -3.24
C ARG A 21 5.43 4.54 -4.72
N GLU A 22 4.73 5.30 -5.55
CA GLU A 22 4.89 5.24 -7.00
C GLU A 22 6.35 5.48 -7.41
N GLU A 23 6.97 6.54 -6.88
CA GLU A 23 8.37 6.86 -7.19
C GLU A 23 9.33 5.73 -6.78
N ILE A 24 9.18 5.17 -5.58
CA ILE A 24 10.01 4.05 -5.11
C ILE A 24 9.90 2.84 -6.05
N LEU A 25 8.68 2.45 -6.43
CA LEU A 25 8.49 1.28 -7.30
C LEU A 25 8.97 1.54 -8.73
N LYS A 26 8.84 2.77 -9.24
CA LYS A 26 9.43 3.16 -10.53
C LYS A 26 10.96 3.09 -10.51
N ARG A 27 11.59 3.55 -9.43
CA ARG A 27 13.06 3.53 -9.27
C ARG A 27 13.65 2.12 -9.29
N ILE A 28 12.90 1.11 -8.87
CA ILE A 28 13.33 -0.30 -8.94
C ILE A 28 12.96 -0.98 -10.26
N GLY A 29 12.46 -0.23 -11.25
CA GLY A 29 12.19 -0.72 -12.61
C GLY A 29 10.88 -1.48 -12.78
N LEU A 30 9.92 -1.36 -11.84
CA LEU A 30 8.62 -2.00 -11.97
C LEU A 30 7.67 -1.17 -12.85
N THR A 31 6.97 -1.85 -13.76
CA THR A 31 5.84 -1.32 -14.50
C THR A 31 4.55 -1.80 -13.86
N PHE A 32 3.70 -0.87 -13.43
CA PHE A 32 2.48 -1.17 -12.69
C PHE A 32 1.37 -0.15 -13.01
N GLN A 33 0.13 -0.55 -12.74
CA GLN A 33 -1.02 0.36 -12.70
C GLN A 33 -1.22 0.88 -11.28
N ILE A 34 -1.79 2.07 -11.13
CA ILE A 34 -2.10 2.66 -9.83
C ILE A 34 -3.60 2.56 -9.63
N ILE A 35 -4.01 1.85 -8.58
CA ILE A 35 -5.41 1.71 -8.19
C ILE A 35 -5.51 2.06 -6.72
N PRO A 36 -5.86 3.30 -6.37
CA PRO A 36 -5.97 3.71 -4.98
C PRO A 36 -6.96 2.83 -4.19
N SER A 37 -6.56 2.44 -2.99
CA SER A 37 -7.51 1.91 -2.03
C SER A 37 -8.33 3.06 -1.44
N ASN A 38 -9.66 2.94 -1.48
CA ASN A 38 -10.62 3.89 -0.89
C ASN A 38 -11.04 3.47 0.53
N ILE A 39 -10.27 2.61 1.20
CA ILE A 39 -10.57 2.22 2.56
C ILE A 39 -10.12 3.30 3.54
N GLU A 40 -10.96 3.61 4.52
CA GLU A 40 -10.52 4.39 5.68
C GLU A 40 -9.40 3.64 6.41
N GLU A 41 -8.43 4.40 6.95
CA GLU A 41 -7.36 3.80 7.73
C GLU A 41 -7.95 3.16 8.99
N PRO A 42 -7.65 1.88 9.26
CA PRO A 42 -8.15 1.23 10.45
C PRO A 42 -7.60 1.93 11.69
N ARG A 43 -8.35 1.89 12.78
CA ARG A 43 -7.80 2.29 14.08
C ARG A 43 -6.86 1.18 14.59
N PRO A 44 -5.77 1.53 15.29
CA PRO A 44 -4.97 0.56 16.01
C PRO A 44 -5.82 -0.19 17.04
N GLU A 45 -5.63 -1.50 17.13
CA GLU A 45 -6.25 -2.29 18.19
C GLU A 45 -5.56 -2.01 19.55
N ALA A 46 -6.23 -2.35 20.65
CA ALA A 46 -5.65 -2.18 21.97
C ALA A 46 -4.35 -2.98 22.11
N GLN A 47 -3.27 -2.30 22.49
CA GLN A 47 -1.92 -2.89 22.62
C GLN A 47 -1.36 -3.52 21.33
N GLU A 48 -1.89 -3.14 20.16
CA GLU A 48 -1.39 -3.63 18.90
C GLU A 48 0.05 -3.15 18.67
N ASN A 49 0.94 -4.09 18.33
CA ASN A 49 2.30 -3.74 17.95
C ASN A 49 2.27 -2.89 16.65
N PRO A 50 3.01 -1.75 16.59
CA PRO A 50 2.99 -0.87 15.43
C PRO A 50 3.33 -1.53 14.08
N ALA A 51 4.24 -2.50 14.06
CA ALA A 51 4.57 -3.23 12.85
C ALA A 51 3.42 -4.14 12.41
N ARG A 52 2.70 -4.75 13.38
CA ARG A 52 1.48 -5.54 13.08
C ARG A 52 0.37 -4.66 12.53
N PHE A 53 0.18 -3.47 13.12
CA PHE A 53 -0.78 -2.50 12.60
C PHE A 53 -0.46 -2.10 11.15
N ALA A 54 0.79 -1.71 10.86
CA ALA A 54 1.19 -1.32 9.50
C ALA A 54 0.99 -2.46 8.50
N LEU A 55 1.33 -3.70 8.88
CA LEU A 55 1.11 -4.87 8.02
C LEU A 55 -0.38 -5.11 7.78
N ARG A 56 -1.22 -5.00 8.81
CA ARG A 56 -2.68 -5.15 8.72
C ARG A 56 -3.28 -4.08 7.82
N ALA A 57 -2.91 -2.82 7.99
CA ALA A 57 -3.35 -1.71 7.16
C ALA A 57 -2.93 -1.88 5.69
N ALA A 58 -1.67 -2.26 5.43
CA ALA A 58 -1.17 -2.54 4.09
C ALA A 58 -1.96 -3.69 3.42
N ARG A 59 -2.21 -4.77 4.18
CA ARG A 59 -2.99 -5.92 3.73
C ARG A 59 -4.42 -5.52 3.39
N MET A 60 -5.08 -4.73 4.24
CA MET A 60 -6.44 -4.26 3.99
C MET A 60 -6.54 -3.46 2.69
N LYS A 61 -5.60 -2.56 2.42
CA LYS A 61 -5.52 -1.77 1.18
C LYS A 61 -5.40 -2.67 -0.06
N ALA A 62 -4.48 -3.64 -0.03
CA ALA A 62 -4.32 -4.60 -1.12
C ALA A 62 -5.58 -5.46 -1.34
N MET A 63 -6.20 -5.95 -0.26
CA MET A 63 -7.37 -6.82 -0.36
C MET A 63 -8.61 -6.09 -0.88
N GLN A 64 -8.76 -4.80 -0.58
CA GLN A 64 -9.86 -4.02 -1.11
C GLN A 64 -9.73 -3.86 -2.64
N VAL A 65 -8.52 -3.61 -3.14
CA VAL A 65 -8.25 -3.60 -4.60
C VAL A 65 -8.46 -5.00 -5.19
N ALA A 66 -8.05 -6.07 -4.49
CA ALA A 66 -8.23 -7.45 -4.96
C ALA A 66 -9.71 -7.86 -5.12
N ARG A 67 -10.63 -7.24 -4.36
CA ARG A 67 -12.07 -7.49 -4.51
C ARG A 67 -12.64 -6.88 -5.78
N VAL A 68 -12.05 -5.80 -6.27
CA VAL A 68 -12.50 -5.10 -7.50
C VAL A 68 -11.70 -5.52 -8.74
N HIS A 69 -10.47 -6.00 -8.55
CA HIS A 69 -9.61 -6.51 -9.62
C HIS A 69 -9.47 -8.03 -9.55
N GLY A 70 -10.01 -8.73 -10.56
CA GLY A 70 -10.09 -10.20 -10.58
C GLY A 70 -8.77 -10.94 -10.83
N SER A 71 -7.67 -10.25 -11.18
CA SER A 71 -6.36 -10.87 -11.40
C SER A 71 -5.22 -9.85 -11.32
N GLY A 72 -3.99 -10.31 -11.04
CA GLY A 72 -2.77 -9.50 -10.97
C GLY A 72 -2.01 -9.62 -9.65
N LEU A 73 -0.82 -9.02 -9.60
CA LEU A 73 0.00 -8.88 -8.39
C LEU A 73 -0.27 -7.51 -7.75
N ILE A 74 -0.97 -7.52 -6.63
CA ILE A 74 -1.36 -6.30 -5.93
C ILE A 74 -0.37 -5.99 -4.80
N VAL A 75 0.18 -4.79 -4.83
CA VAL A 75 1.14 -4.27 -3.86
C VAL A 75 0.42 -3.27 -2.94
N GLY A 76 0.18 -3.68 -1.70
CA GLY A 76 -0.25 -2.80 -0.61
C GLY A 76 0.94 -2.41 0.26
N ALA A 77 0.94 -1.16 0.74
CA ALA A 77 1.96 -0.67 1.65
C ALA A 77 1.37 0.34 2.62
N ASP A 78 1.92 0.38 3.82
CA ASP A 78 1.55 1.33 4.86
C ASP A 78 2.77 1.78 5.66
N THR A 79 2.65 2.89 6.36
CA THR A 79 3.76 3.48 7.12
C THR A 79 3.19 4.16 8.35
N VAL A 80 3.74 3.83 9.51
CA VAL A 80 3.37 4.45 10.78
C VAL A 80 4.54 5.17 11.41
N VAL A 81 4.25 6.27 12.09
CA VAL A 81 5.19 6.99 12.94
C VAL A 81 4.94 6.54 14.38
N VAL A 82 5.99 6.23 15.12
CA VAL A 82 5.89 5.78 16.50
C VAL A 82 6.72 6.70 17.40
N LEU A 83 6.10 7.23 18.43
CA LEU A 83 6.76 8.04 19.47
C LEU A 83 6.42 7.46 20.84
N GLN A 84 7.45 7.12 21.62
CA GLN A 84 7.30 6.54 22.96
C GLN A 84 6.34 5.33 22.99
N GLY A 85 6.41 4.47 21.96
CA GLY A 85 5.57 3.27 21.84
C GLY A 85 4.14 3.52 21.37
N ARG A 86 3.76 4.77 21.05
CA ARG A 86 2.43 5.12 20.53
C ARG A 86 2.49 5.41 19.04
N ILE A 87 1.53 4.87 18.29
CA ILE A 87 1.35 5.22 16.88
C ILE A 87 0.79 6.64 16.81
N LEU A 88 1.47 7.51 16.08
CA LEU A 88 0.99 8.85 15.78
C LEU A 88 0.15 8.79 14.51
N GLY A 89 -1.08 9.29 14.60
CA GLY A 89 -1.96 9.47 13.45
C GLY A 89 -1.59 10.72 12.65
N LYS A 90 -2.42 11.06 11.67
CA LYS A 90 -2.33 12.37 11.03
C LYS A 90 -2.65 13.45 12.07
N PRO A 91 -1.90 14.56 12.10
CA PRO A 91 -2.20 15.66 13.00
C PRO A 91 -3.59 16.22 12.67
N SER A 92 -4.36 16.53 13.70
CA SER A 92 -5.70 17.12 13.58
C SER A 92 -5.63 18.63 13.37
N SER A 93 -4.47 19.25 13.62
CA SER A 93 -4.20 20.68 13.42
C SER A 93 -2.72 20.96 13.14
N PRO A 94 -2.35 22.13 12.59
CA PRO A 94 -0.95 22.51 12.40
C PRO A 94 -0.11 22.54 13.68
N ASN A 95 -0.73 22.80 14.84
CA ASN A 95 -0.03 22.81 16.13
C ASN A 95 0.29 21.39 16.65
N GLU A 96 -0.37 20.37 16.09
CA GLU A 96 -0.14 18.94 16.41
C GLU A 96 0.87 18.30 15.44
N ALA A 97 1.26 19.01 14.37
CA ALA A 97 2.21 18.54 13.35
C ALA A 97 3.66 18.79 13.74
#